data_AF-A0A942XY01-F1
#
_entry.id   AF-A0A942XY01-F1
#
_cell.length_a   1.000
_cell.length_b   1.000
_cell.length_c   1.000
_cell.angle_alpha   90.00
_cell.angle_beta   90.00
_cell.angle_gamma   90.00
#
_symmetry.space_group_name_H-M   'P 1'
#
loop_
_entity.id
_entity.type
_entity.pdbx_description
1 polymer ?
#
loop_
_entity_poly.entity_id
_entity_poly.type
_entity_poly.pdbx_seq_one_letter_code
_entity_poly.pdbx_strand_id
1 'polypeptide(L)'
;MEFLAQYNLTGIVIGIATFLIIGIFHPMVTKGEYYFGVKIWWLFLVMGIAAVAGSIAVRHILWSTLLAVWGASSLWSIGELFEQRERVAKGWFPKNPKRK
;
A
#
# COMPACT_ATOMS: atom_id res chain seq x y z
N MET A 1 15.55 -19.50 3.05
CA MET A 1 15.20 -19.12 1.66
C MET A 1 15.58 -20.21 0.66
N GLU A 2 16.66 -20.96 0.89
CA GLU A 2 17.03 -22.11 0.03
C GLU A 2 15.90 -23.13 -0.14
N PHE A 3 15.14 -23.44 0.91
CA PHE A 3 13.93 -24.27 0.82
C PHE A 3 12.90 -23.73 -0.21
N LEU A 4 12.59 -22.43 -0.17
CA LEU A 4 11.62 -21.84 -1.11
C LEU A 4 12.13 -21.82 -2.55
N ALA A 5 13.43 -21.69 -2.75
CA ALA A 5 14.06 -21.77 -4.06
C ALA A 5 14.11 -23.22 -4.57
N GLN A 6 14.50 -24.17 -3.70
CA GLN A 6 14.61 -25.60 -4.01
C GLN A 6 13.27 -26.19 -4.47
N TYR A 7 12.16 -25.76 -3.87
CA TYR A 7 10.81 -26.22 -4.23
C TYR A 7 10.06 -25.25 -5.16
N ASN A 8 10.72 -24.23 -5.73
CA ASN A 8 10.11 -23.22 -6.61
C ASN A 8 8.90 -22.46 -5.99
N LEU A 9 8.79 -22.43 -4.66
CA LEU A 9 7.70 -21.80 -3.92
C LEU A 9 7.83 -20.27 -3.83
N THR A 10 9.00 -19.72 -4.17
CA THR A 10 9.29 -18.29 -4.05
C THR A 10 8.27 -17.42 -4.80
N GLY A 11 7.86 -17.82 -6.01
CA GLY A 11 6.83 -17.10 -6.77
C GLY A 11 5.46 -17.11 -6.11
N ILE A 12 5.04 -18.25 -5.56
CA ILE A 12 3.77 -18.38 -4.84
C ILE A 12 3.76 -17.48 -3.60
N VAL A 13 4.86 -17.50 -2.83
CA VAL A 13 5.00 -16.66 -1.64
C VAL A 13 4.95 -15.18 -1.99
N ILE A 14 5.66 -14.75 -3.04
CA ILE A 14 5.61 -13.37 -3.53
C ILE A 14 4.18 -12.99 -3.95
N GLY A 15 3.48 -13.86 -4.69
CA GLY A 15 2.11 -13.61 -5.15
C GLY A 15 1.14 -13.42 -3.99
N ILE A 16 1.14 -14.33 -3.01
CA ILE A 16 0.29 -14.24 -1.81
C ILE A 16 0.61 -12.99 -1.02
N ALA A 17 1.90 -12.74 -0.74
CA ALA A 17 2.31 -11.57 0.01
C ALA A 17 1.96 -10.26 -0.71
N THR A 18 2.08 -10.20 -2.04
CA THR A 18 1.68 -9.05 -2.85
C THR A 18 0.19 -8.78 -2.74
N PHE A 19 -0.64 -9.82 -2.88
CA PHE A 19 -2.09 -9.69 -2.75
C PHE A 19 -2.49 -9.20 -1.36
N LEU A 20 -1.83 -9.69 -0.30
CA LEU A 20 -2.06 -9.23 1.07
C LEU A 20 -1.63 -7.77 1.26
N ILE A 21 -0.49 -7.35 0.72
CA ILE A 21 -0.04 -5.95 0.78
C ILE A 21 -1.10 -5.04 0.15
N ILE A 22 -1.48 -5.30 -1.10
CA ILE A 22 -2.49 -4.50 -1.82
C ILE A 22 -3.82 -4.51 -1.05
N GLY A 23 -4.25 -5.69 -0.60
CA GLY A 23 -5.48 -5.86 0.18
C GLY A 23 -5.50 -5.10 1.50
N ILE A 24 -4.34 -4.87 2.14
CA ILE A 24 -4.22 -4.05 3.36
C ILE A 24 -4.25 -2.54 3.03
N PHE A 25 -3.69 -2.13 1.90
CA PHE A 25 -3.67 -0.71 1.52
C PHE A 25 -5.07 -0.16 1.21
N HIS A 26 -5.97 -0.96 0.61
CA HIS A 26 -7.36 -0.54 0.37
C HIS A 26 -8.11 -0.05 1.64
N PRO A 27 -8.26 -0.85 2.72
CA PRO A 27 -8.89 -0.38 3.94
C PRO A 27 -8.07 0.70 4.65
N MET A 28 -6.73 0.70 4.49
CA MET A 28 -5.87 1.76 5.03
C MET A 28 -6.20 3.11 4.40
N VAL A 29 -6.41 3.19 3.09
CA VAL A 29 -6.81 4.42 2.40
C VAL A 29 -8.20 4.88 2.82
N THR A 30 -9.18 3.98 2.86
CA THR A 30 -10.55 4.32 3.28
C THR A 30 -10.59 4.84 4.71
N LYS A 31 -9.88 4.19 5.64
CA LYS A 31 -9.78 4.67 7.03
C LYS A 31 -8.94 5.94 7.13
N GLY A 32 -7.87 6.05 6.36
CA GLY A 32 -7.03 7.24 6.26
C GLY A 32 -7.85 8.47 5.86
N GLU A 33 -8.65 8.35 4.81
CA GLU A 33 -9.63 9.37 4.42
C GLU A 33 -10.59 9.63 5.57
N TYR A 34 -11.25 8.60 6.11
CA TYR A 34 -12.29 8.75 7.12
C TYR A 34 -11.83 9.57 8.34
N TYR A 35 -10.63 9.29 8.88
CA TYR A 35 -10.11 9.98 10.06
C TYR A 35 -9.35 11.27 9.77
N PHE A 36 -8.54 11.31 8.70
CA PHE A 36 -7.59 12.41 8.45
C PHE A 36 -7.89 13.22 7.18
N GLY A 37 -8.85 12.77 6.37
CA GLY A 37 -9.11 13.29 5.03
C GLY A 37 -7.92 13.03 4.11
N VAL A 38 -7.76 13.88 3.08
CA VAL A 38 -6.62 13.78 2.15
C VAL A 38 -5.29 14.19 2.79
N LYS A 39 -5.28 14.78 3.98
CA LYS A 39 -4.04 15.30 4.62
C LYS A 39 -3.01 14.20 4.93
N ILE A 40 -3.42 12.94 4.99
CA ILE A 40 -2.52 11.79 5.22
C ILE A 40 -1.67 11.43 3.98
N TRP A 41 -1.92 12.04 2.82
CA TRP A 41 -1.24 11.71 1.55
C TRP A 41 0.30 11.71 1.64
N TRP A 42 0.90 12.62 2.43
CA TRP A 42 2.35 12.72 2.54
C TRP A 42 2.98 11.53 3.26
N LEU A 43 2.25 10.86 4.17
CA LEU A 43 2.73 9.64 4.81
C LEU A 43 2.89 8.50 3.79
N PHE A 44 1.93 8.38 2.89
CA PHE A 44 2.00 7.45 1.76
C PHE A 44 3.15 7.79 0.80
N LEU A 45 3.40 9.08 0.55
CA LEU A 45 4.53 9.52 -0.28
C LEU A 45 5.87 9.13 0.35
N VAL A 46 6.11 9.52 1.60
CA VAL A 46 7.38 9.27 2.30
C VAL A 46 7.63 7.77 2.43
N MET A 47 6.61 7.01 2.85
CA MET A 47 6.70 5.55 2.96
C MET A 47 6.96 4.90 1.59
N GLY A 48 6.27 5.38 0.54
CA GLY A 48 6.44 4.90 -0.83
C GLY A 48 7.87 5.07 -1.33
N ILE A 49 8.41 6.29 -1.23
CA ILE A 49 9.78 6.60 -1.67
C ILE A 49 10.80 5.80 -0.84
N ALA A 50 10.63 5.73 0.48
CA ALA A 50 11.54 4.99 1.35
C ALA A 50 11.56 3.48 1.02
N ALA A 51 10.39 2.89 0.75
CA ALA A 51 10.29 1.48 0.38
C ALA A 51 10.87 1.19 -1.01
N VAL A 52 10.65 2.08 -1.99
CA VAL A 52 11.28 1.96 -3.33
C VAL A 52 12.79 2.13 -3.26
N ALA A 53 13.31 3.09 -2.49
CA ALA A 53 14.75 3.21 -2.29
C ALA A 53 15.33 1.98 -1.58
N GLY A 54 14.61 1.48 -0.57
CA GLY A 54 14.98 0.26 0.16
C GLY A 54 15.01 -0.98 -0.74
N SER A 55 14.09 -1.11 -1.70
CA SER A 55 14.06 -2.27 -2.60
C SER A 55 15.31 -2.37 -3.45
N ILE A 56 15.90 -1.24 -3.85
CA ILE A 56 17.16 -1.17 -4.62
C ILE A 56 18.36 -1.61 -3.77
N ALA A 57 18.34 -1.31 -2.46
CA ALA A 57 19.43 -1.66 -1.55
C ALA A 57 19.43 -3.15 -1.14
N VAL A 58 18.30 -3.85 -1.30
CA VAL A 58 18.13 -5.23 -0.85
C VAL A 58 18.47 -6.21 -1.98
N ARG A 59 19.53 -7.01 -1.77
CA ARG A 59 19.99 -8.02 -2.75
C ARG A 59 19.06 -9.23 -2.89
N HIS A 60 18.26 -9.50 -1.85
CA HIS A 60 17.44 -10.70 -1.81
C HIS A 60 16.11 -10.50 -2.53
N ILE A 61 15.88 -11.26 -3.60
CA ILE A 61 14.77 -11.03 -4.54
C ILE A 61 13.40 -10.95 -3.86
N LEU A 62 13.07 -11.85 -2.94
CA LEU A 62 11.78 -11.82 -2.26
C LEU A 62 11.60 -10.51 -1.49
N TRP A 63 12.62 -10.09 -0.72
CA TRP A 63 12.51 -8.90 0.12
C TRP A 63 12.54 -7.62 -0.71
N SER A 64 13.36 -7.58 -1.75
CA SER A 64 13.39 -6.49 -2.73
C SER A 64 12.02 -6.34 -3.40
N THR A 65 11.43 -7.43 -3.89
CA THR A 65 10.11 -7.41 -4.53
C THR A 65 9.01 -6.96 -3.55
N LEU A 66 8.99 -7.46 -2.32
CA LEU A 66 7.98 -7.04 -1.34
C LEU A 66 8.10 -5.55 -0.98
N LEU A 67 9.31 -5.02 -0.88
CA LEU A 67 9.53 -3.58 -0.68
C LEU A 67 9.08 -2.76 -1.89
N ALA A 68 9.35 -3.23 -3.11
CA ALA A 68 8.90 -2.56 -4.32
C ALA A 68 7.36 -2.54 -4.41
N VAL A 69 6.71 -3.67 -4.13
CA VAL A 69 5.24 -3.79 -4.11
C VAL A 69 4.64 -2.92 -3.02
N TRP A 70 5.21 -2.92 -1.82
CA TRP A 70 4.79 -2.03 -0.74
C TRP A 70 4.92 -0.56 -1.13
N GLY A 71 6.06 -0.18 -1.71
CA GLY A 71 6.32 1.18 -2.18
C GLY A 71 5.32 1.62 -3.24
N ALA A 72 5.11 0.79 -4.26
CA ALA A 72 4.13 1.05 -5.32
C ALA A 72 2.70 1.15 -4.77
N SER A 73 2.31 0.26 -3.86
CA SER A 73 0.99 0.26 -3.23
C SER A 73 0.75 1.53 -2.40
N SER A 74 1.80 2.00 -1.70
CA SER A 74 1.77 3.25 -0.93
C SER A 74 1.64 4.47 -1.85
N LEU A 75 2.41 4.54 -2.95
CA LEU A 75 2.30 5.64 -3.91
C LEU A 75 0.94 5.65 -4.63
N TRP A 76 0.43 4.47 -5.03
CA TRP A 76 -0.90 4.33 -5.62
C TRP A 76 -2.00 4.80 -4.66
N SER A 77 -1.84 4.49 -3.37
CA SER A 77 -2.78 4.89 -2.31
C SER A 77 -2.99 6.39 -2.21
N ILE A 78 -2.07 7.22 -2.72
CA ILE A 78 -2.27 8.67 -2.82
C ILE A 78 -3.42 8.99 -3.78
N GLY A 79 -3.40 8.43 -4.99
CA GLY A 79 -4.49 8.62 -5.96
C GLY A 79 -5.81 8.08 -5.43
N GLU A 80 -5.79 6.86 -4.89
CA GLU A 80 -6.95 6.22 -4.27
C GLU A 80 -7.53 7.07 -3.13
N LEU A 81 -6.70 7.78 -2.36
CA LEU A 81 -7.15 8.66 -1.28
C LEU A 81 -7.94 9.87 -1.81
N PHE A 82 -7.51 10.46 -2.92
CA PHE A 82 -8.24 11.55 -3.56
C PHE A 82 -9.54 11.05 -4.20
N GLU A 83 -9.52 9.90 -4.87
CA GLU A 83 -10.74 9.27 -5.38
C GLU A 83 -11.71 8.93 -4.25
N GLN A 84 -11.21 8.43 -3.12
CA GLN A 84 -12.03 8.11 -1.96
C GLN A 84 -12.71 9.36 -1.39
N ARG A 85 -12.04 10.52 -1.42
CA ARG A 85 -12.67 11.81 -1.06
C ARG A 85 -13.83 12.13 -2.00
N GLU A 86 -13.70 11.90 -3.30
CA GLU A 86 -14.80 12.08 -4.25
C GLU A 86 -15.94 11.10 -4.00
N ARG A 87 -15.64 9.83 -3.68
CA ARG A 87 -16.65 8.82 -3.34
C ARG A 87 -17.42 9.20 -2.07
N VAL A 88 -16.75 9.79 -1.07
CA VAL A 88 -17.40 10.38 0.11
C VAL A 88 -18.25 11.60 -0.27
N ALA A 89 -17.77 12.48 -1.16
CA ALA A 89 -18.54 13.63 -1.63
C ALA A 89 -19.81 13.23 -2.42
N LYS A 90 -19.74 12.12 -3.17
CA LYS A 90 -20.89 11.50 -3.86
C LYS A 90 -21.85 10.77 -2.92
N GLY A 91 -21.51 10.65 -1.63
CA GLY A 91 -22.33 9.95 -0.63
C GLY A 91 -22.22 8.41 -0.68
N TRP A 92 -21.28 7.85 -1.45
CA TRP A 92 -21.07 6.39 -1.53
C TRP A 92 -20.41 5.83 -0.26
N PHE A 93 -19.69 6.68 0.47
CA PHE A 93 -19.08 6.34 1.75
C PHE A 93 -19.45 7.36 2.83
N PRO A 94 -19.57 6.93 4.10
CA PRO A 94 -19.96 7.83 5.18
C PRO A 94 -18.86 8.87 5.43
N LYS A 95 -19.24 10.14 5.42
CA LYS A 95 -18.37 11.23 5.90
C LYS A 95 -18.28 11.16 7.42
N ASN A 96 -17.07 11.29 7.96
CA ASN A 96 -16.88 11.36 9.40
C ASN A 96 -17.45 12.68 9.98
N PRO A 97 -18.49 12.64 10.83
CA PRO A 97 -19.10 13.86 11.38
C PRO A 97 -18.19 14.59 12.37
N LYS A 98 -17.19 13.90 12.94
CA LYS A 98 -16.20 14.50 13.86
C LYS A 98 -15.08 15.23 13.12
N ARG A 99 -14.98 15.04 11.81
CA ARG A 99 -13.97 15.66 10.94
C ARG A 99 -14.52 17.00 10.44
N LYS A 100 -14.17 18.08 11.14
CA LYS A 100 -14.48 19.46 10.74
C LYS A 100 -13.59 19.89 9.56
#